data_AF-N4XHB6-F1
#
_entry.id   AF-N4XHB6-F1
#
_cell.length_a   1.000
_cell.length_b   1.000
_cell.length_c   1.000
_cell.angle_alpha   90.00
_cell.angle_beta   90.00
_cell.angle_gamma   90.00
#
_symmetry.space_group_name_H-M   'P 1'
#
loop_
_entity.id
_entity.type
_entity.pdbx_description
1 polymer ?
#
loop_
_entity_poly.entity_id
_entity_poly.type
_entity_poly.pdbx_seq_one_letter_code
_entity_poly.pdbx_strand_id
1 'polypeptide(L)'
;FSIFSQLPVEIQLHIVAMCSVSTLFQLMHTSSKLRREASKLFWGQKATYFLIEAEWLIDKAYPGQSFWDMAFLANVQNVEVEYQPVISKKICIHEHGTLVLRHDLINTFWDALKHWCPNLQKVILNQSKGSYSLEDDNEPFPRALQCLLQACPPSIKCSLLYLEQKPQSATGILQWRTDPWQRCLFQYTDDRGWLKTEPQRMRRTILVPPKQFKGPVGHYMGLRYQAHKKIPLQRLGLWPLTVEALDCYHFDGVRDKPFSCPLSGCTAYFSQGGEWSVHAVEVHYREQKKLLEVLPSNRIGAELRERSQALDRKTKQIQEEFTMIREAWVAGDETAQEEIWQLWMEQLHHDAAWEAQETGMKSTLW
;
A
#
# COMPACT_ATOMS: atom_id res chain seq x y z
N PHE A 1 12.72 -22.55 21.68
CA PHE A 1 11.92 -21.98 22.80
C PHE A 1 12.35 -22.47 24.18
N SER A 2 12.80 -23.72 24.38
CA SER A 2 13.16 -24.25 25.72
C SER A 2 14.24 -23.41 26.43
N ILE A 3 15.32 -23.03 25.74
CA ILE A 3 16.41 -22.22 26.32
C ILE A 3 15.95 -20.79 26.63
N PHE A 4 15.19 -20.16 25.73
CA PHE A 4 14.68 -18.80 25.94
C PHE A 4 13.78 -18.71 27.19
N SER A 5 12.94 -19.71 27.41
CA SER A 5 12.04 -19.75 28.57
C SER A 5 12.77 -19.84 29.91
N GLN A 6 14.02 -20.32 29.92
CA GLN A 6 14.87 -20.47 31.11
C GLN A 6 15.64 -19.18 31.47
N LEU A 7 15.66 -18.18 30.59
CA LEU A 7 16.31 -16.89 30.88
C LEU A 7 15.55 -16.13 31.98
N PRO A 8 16.19 -15.24 32.75
CA PRO A 8 15.48 -14.30 33.61
C PRO A 8 14.48 -13.47 32.82
N VAL A 9 13.37 -13.08 33.45
CA VAL A 9 12.26 -12.39 32.76
C VAL A 9 12.72 -11.07 32.14
N GLU A 10 13.63 -10.36 32.80
CA GLU A 10 14.22 -9.11 32.35
C GLU A 10 14.96 -9.30 31.02
N ILE A 11 15.72 -10.38 30.91
CA ILE A 11 16.46 -10.73 29.69
C ILE A 11 15.49 -11.14 28.57
N GLN A 12 14.43 -11.89 28.90
CA GLN A 12 13.38 -12.22 27.94
C GLN A 12 12.72 -10.95 27.39
N LEU A 13 12.37 -9.99 28.25
CA LEU A 13 11.76 -8.73 27.84
C LEU A 13 12.71 -7.86 27.03
N HIS A 14 14.00 -7.81 27.39
CA HIS A 14 15.00 -7.09 26.62
C HIS A 14 15.14 -7.64 25.19
N ILE A 15 15.20 -8.96 25.04
CA ILE A 15 15.25 -9.63 23.72
C ILE A 15 13.98 -9.31 22.91
N VAL A 16 12.80 -9.38 23.54
CA VAL A 16 11.53 -9.04 22.86
C VAL A 16 11.52 -7.57 22.44
N ALA A 17 12.03 -6.65 23.25
CA ALA A 17 12.12 -5.23 22.88
C ALA A 17 13.03 -4.95 21.67
N MET A 18 14.01 -5.82 21.41
CA MET A 18 14.90 -5.73 20.24
C MET A 18 14.36 -6.45 19.00
N CYS A 19 13.24 -7.16 19.12
CA CYS A 19 12.69 -7.92 18.01
C CYS A 19 12.13 -7.01 16.89
N SER A 20 12.24 -7.49 15.66
CA SER A 20 11.62 -6.82 14.51
C SER A 20 10.09 -6.80 14.65
N VAL A 21 9.43 -5.86 13.95
CA VAL A 21 7.96 -5.75 13.92
C VAL A 21 7.31 -7.07 13.49
N SER A 22 7.89 -7.74 12.49
CA SER A 22 7.43 -9.05 12.02
C SER A 22 7.54 -10.11 13.10
N THR A 23 8.67 -10.16 13.81
CA THR A 23 8.89 -11.08 14.92
C THR A 23 7.91 -10.82 16.06
N LEU A 24 7.67 -9.56 16.43
CA LEU A 24 6.69 -9.18 17.45
C LEU A 24 5.27 -9.65 17.08
N PHE A 25 4.85 -9.42 15.83
CA PHE A 25 3.56 -9.91 15.32
C PHE A 25 3.44 -11.44 15.42
N GLN A 26 4.48 -12.18 15.04
CA GLN A 26 4.49 -13.63 15.19
C GLN A 26 4.42 -14.08 16.66
N LEU A 27 5.16 -13.42 17.55
CA LEU A 27 5.14 -13.73 18.99
C LEU A 27 3.76 -13.49 19.61
N MET A 28 3.04 -12.46 19.17
CA MET A 28 1.66 -12.20 19.60
C MET A 28 0.72 -13.38 19.30
N HIS A 29 0.92 -14.06 18.17
CA HIS A 29 0.04 -15.16 17.75
C HIS A 29 0.52 -16.52 18.25
N THR A 30 1.82 -16.76 18.29
CA THR A 30 2.40 -18.09 18.54
C THR A 30 2.79 -18.35 20.00
N SER A 31 2.97 -17.32 20.82
CA SER A 31 3.45 -17.48 22.20
C SER A 31 2.51 -16.85 23.21
N SER A 32 1.75 -17.66 23.96
CA SER A 32 0.88 -17.16 25.04
C SER A 32 1.66 -16.40 26.13
N LYS A 33 2.87 -16.87 26.46
CA LYS A 33 3.74 -16.24 27.46
C LYS A 33 4.18 -14.83 27.07
N LEU A 34 4.55 -14.62 25.80
CA LEU A 34 5.10 -13.35 25.32
C LEU A 34 4.07 -12.45 24.67
N ARG A 35 2.86 -12.97 24.37
CA ARG A 35 1.81 -12.27 23.64
C ARG A 35 1.55 -10.87 24.14
N ARG A 36 1.40 -10.70 25.46
CA ARG A 36 1.07 -9.39 26.06
C ARG A 36 2.17 -8.36 25.80
N GLU A 37 3.42 -8.73 26.03
CA GLU A 37 4.54 -7.78 25.91
C GLU A 37 4.89 -7.53 24.43
N ALA A 38 4.85 -8.57 23.60
CA ALA A 38 4.98 -8.42 22.15
C ALA A 38 3.88 -7.51 21.57
N SER A 39 2.64 -7.65 22.06
CA SER A 39 1.51 -6.82 21.64
C SER A 39 1.70 -5.35 22.00
N LYS A 40 2.13 -5.04 23.24
CA LYS A 40 2.44 -3.66 23.64
C LYS A 40 3.51 -3.04 22.74
N LEU A 41 4.58 -3.77 22.45
CA LEU A 41 5.70 -3.30 21.64
C LEU A 41 5.32 -3.15 20.16
N PHE A 42 4.51 -4.07 19.62
CA PHE A 42 4.02 -4.01 18.25
C PHE A 42 3.11 -2.79 18.05
N TRP A 43 2.09 -2.63 18.90
CA TRP A 43 1.13 -1.52 18.78
C TRP A 43 1.69 -0.18 19.25
N GLY A 44 2.73 -0.16 20.07
CA GLY A 44 3.39 1.06 20.55
C GLY A 44 4.22 1.81 19.49
N GLN A 45 4.33 1.28 18.27
CA GLN A 45 5.15 1.86 17.21
C GLN A 45 4.48 3.09 16.57
N LYS A 46 4.85 4.27 17.07
CA LYS A 46 4.29 5.56 16.62
C LYS A 46 4.56 5.94 15.16
N ALA A 47 5.54 5.29 14.52
CA ALA A 47 5.96 5.56 13.14
C ALA A 47 5.40 4.54 12.13
N THR A 48 4.69 3.51 12.60
CA THR A 48 4.12 2.46 11.76
C THR A 48 2.67 2.81 11.44
N TYR A 49 2.35 2.81 10.14
CA TYR A 49 1.03 3.08 9.59
C TYR A 49 0.54 1.86 8.82
N PHE A 50 -0.76 1.59 8.90
CA PHE A 50 -1.38 0.49 8.17
C PHE A 50 -2.12 1.02 6.95
N LEU A 51 -1.83 0.44 5.78
CA LEU A 51 -2.41 0.86 4.52
C LEU A 51 -3.83 0.33 4.36
N ILE A 52 -4.77 1.23 4.09
CA ILE A 52 -6.14 0.92 3.66
C ILE A 52 -6.51 1.76 2.44
N GLU A 53 -7.60 1.41 1.76
CA GLU A 53 -7.98 2.05 0.50
C GLU A 53 -9.12 3.04 0.71
N ALA A 54 -8.98 4.26 0.17
CA ALA A 54 -10.05 5.27 0.24
C ALA A 54 -11.34 4.80 -0.44
N GLU A 55 -11.22 4.06 -1.55
CA GLU A 55 -12.37 3.51 -2.29
C GLU A 55 -13.25 2.65 -1.39
N TRP A 56 -12.63 1.71 -0.67
CA TRP A 56 -13.33 0.85 0.27
C TRP A 56 -14.04 1.66 1.36
N LEU A 57 -13.44 2.73 1.88
CA LEU A 57 -14.05 3.56 2.92
C LEU A 57 -15.28 4.35 2.43
N ILE A 58 -15.23 4.95 1.24
CA ILE A 58 -16.38 5.69 0.69
C ILE A 58 -17.52 4.75 0.28
N ASP A 59 -17.19 3.49 -0.03
CA ASP A 59 -18.16 2.43 -0.35
C ASP A 59 -18.60 1.67 0.92
N LYS A 60 -18.74 2.41 2.04
CA LYS A 60 -19.23 1.95 3.36
C LYS A 60 -18.37 0.89 4.07
N ALA A 61 -17.18 0.62 3.56
CA ALA A 61 -16.19 -0.28 4.15
C ALA A 61 -16.72 -1.69 4.47
N TYR A 62 -17.46 -2.30 3.55
CA TYR A 62 -17.96 -3.65 3.76
C TYR A 62 -16.82 -4.68 3.88
N PRO A 63 -16.87 -5.60 4.86
CA PRO A 63 -15.85 -6.64 5.01
C PRO A 63 -15.65 -7.45 3.75
N GLY A 64 -16.73 -7.83 3.07
CA GLY A 64 -16.69 -8.64 1.85
C GLY A 64 -15.84 -8.03 0.74
N GLN A 65 -15.81 -6.70 0.63
CA GLN A 65 -15.06 -5.98 -0.42
C GLN A 65 -13.58 -5.75 -0.09
N SER A 66 -13.18 -5.97 1.17
CA SER A 66 -11.78 -5.84 1.61
C SER A 66 -11.05 -7.18 1.54
N PHE A 67 -9.72 -7.14 1.51
CA PHE A 67 -8.86 -8.32 1.71
C PHE A 67 -8.41 -8.49 3.15
N TRP A 68 -8.79 -7.57 4.04
CA TRP A 68 -8.12 -7.34 5.31
C TRP A 68 -8.76 -8.10 6.45
N ASP A 69 -7.95 -8.47 7.44
CA ASP A 69 -8.43 -8.97 8.72
C ASP A 69 -9.06 -7.80 9.52
N MET A 70 -10.38 -7.79 9.57
CA MET A 70 -11.15 -6.73 10.22
C MET A 70 -10.91 -6.70 11.74
N ALA A 71 -10.65 -7.85 12.37
CA ALA A 71 -10.33 -7.91 13.80
C ALA A 71 -8.96 -7.29 14.10
N PHE A 72 -8.04 -7.34 13.14
CA PHE A 72 -6.75 -6.65 13.25
C PHE A 72 -6.93 -5.13 13.28
N LEU A 73 -7.80 -4.58 12.42
CA LEU A 73 -8.06 -3.13 12.35
C LEU A 73 -8.57 -2.53 13.67
N ALA A 74 -9.27 -3.32 14.48
CA ALA A 74 -9.77 -2.89 15.79
C ALA A 74 -8.67 -2.34 16.71
N ASN A 75 -7.41 -2.78 16.53
CA ASN A 75 -6.27 -2.39 17.34
C ASN A 75 -5.37 -1.33 16.68
N VAL A 76 -5.67 -0.95 15.43
CA VAL A 76 -4.85 -0.02 14.66
C VAL A 76 -5.04 1.41 15.16
N GLN A 77 -3.93 2.09 15.42
CA GLN A 77 -3.91 3.50 15.88
C GLN A 77 -3.49 4.48 14.80
N ASN A 78 -2.70 4.05 13.82
CA ASN A 78 -2.20 4.91 12.75
C ASN A 78 -2.53 4.28 11.39
N VAL A 79 -3.23 5.02 10.55
CA VAL A 79 -3.68 4.55 9.24
C VAL A 79 -3.13 5.45 8.15
N GLU A 80 -2.62 4.85 7.09
CA GLU A 80 -2.37 5.54 5.83
C GLU A 80 -3.44 5.10 4.82
N VAL A 81 -4.19 6.05 4.29
CA VAL A 81 -5.26 5.81 3.34
C VAL A 81 -4.73 6.07 1.94
N GLU A 82 -4.65 5.05 1.10
CA GLU A 82 -4.35 5.20 -0.32
C GLU A 82 -5.50 5.96 -0.99
N TYR A 83 -5.20 7.20 -1.41
CA TYR A 83 -6.16 8.09 -2.03
C TYR A 83 -5.89 8.22 -3.52
N GLN A 84 -6.78 7.68 -4.35
CA GLN A 84 -6.67 7.74 -5.81
C GLN A 84 -7.44 8.95 -6.36
N PRO A 85 -6.98 9.59 -7.46
CA PRO A 85 -7.68 10.72 -8.06
C PRO A 85 -9.15 10.46 -8.44
N VAL A 86 -9.52 9.21 -8.74
CA VAL A 86 -10.91 8.82 -9.02
C VAL A 86 -11.84 9.07 -7.82
N ILE A 87 -11.33 9.04 -6.60
CA ILE A 87 -12.09 9.31 -5.39
C ILE A 87 -12.53 10.77 -5.34
N SER A 88 -11.66 11.70 -5.77
CA SER A 88 -12.04 13.12 -5.87
C SER A 88 -13.20 13.32 -6.83
N LYS A 89 -13.26 12.55 -7.93
CA LYS A 89 -14.36 12.60 -8.89
C LYS A 89 -15.65 11.98 -8.37
N LYS A 90 -15.57 11.05 -7.40
CA LYS A 90 -16.76 10.49 -6.72
C LYS A 90 -17.30 11.49 -5.69
N ILE A 91 -16.41 12.17 -4.94
CA ILE A 91 -16.77 13.12 -3.87
C ILE A 91 -17.18 14.50 -4.44
N CYS A 92 -16.49 14.97 -5.47
CA CYS A 92 -16.79 16.22 -6.18
C CYS A 92 -17.17 15.87 -7.63
N ILE A 93 -18.45 16.03 -7.95
CA ILE A 93 -18.98 15.76 -9.30
C ILE A 93 -19.28 17.08 -10.01
N HIS A 94 -19.21 17.07 -11.33
CA HIS A 94 -19.68 18.19 -12.15
C HIS A 94 -21.09 17.90 -12.61
N GLU A 95 -22.06 18.66 -12.09
CA GLU A 95 -23.45 18.61 -12.54
C GLU A 95 -23.78 19.94 -13.20
N HIS A 96 -24.12 19.91 -14.50
CA HIS A 96 -24.49 21.11 -15.27
C HIS A 96 -23.44 22.24 -15.21
N GLY A 97 -22.15 21.87 -15.21
CA GLY A 97 -21.03 22.83 -15.15
C GLY A 97 -20.77 23.41 -13.75
N THR A 98 -21.49 22.97 -12.73
CA THR A 98 -21.26 23.36 -11.34
C THR A 98 -20.60 22.21 -10.57
N LEU A 99 -19.60 22.53 -9.75
CA LEU A 99 -18.98 21.56 -8.86
C LEU A 99 -19.92 21.28 -7.66
N VAL A 100 -20.44 20.06 -7.58
CA VAL A 100 -21.32 19.60 -6.49
C VAL A 100 -20.52 18.68 -5.56
N LEU A 101 -20.52 19.02 -4.27
CA LEU A 101 -19.84 18.26 -3.22
C LEU A 101 -20.78 17.26 -2.56
N ARG A 102 -20.41 15.98 -2.59
CA ARG A 102 -21.13 14.87 -1.96
C ARG A 102 -20.70 14.67 -0.51
N HIS A 103 -21.28 15.47 0.38
CA HIS A 103 -21.00 15.40 1.82
C HIS A 103 -21.34 14.03 2.45
N ASP A 104 -22.30 13.30 1.89
CA ASP A 104 -22.66 11.94 2.29
C ASP A 104 -21.47 10.97 2.21
N LEU A 105 -20.65 11.07 1.16
CA LEU A 105 -19.47 10.22 0.98
C LEU A 105 -18.34 10.59 1.94
N ILE A 106 -18.19 11.87 2.27
CA ILE A 106 -17.21 12.34 3.27
C ILE A 106 -17.58 11.80 4.66
N ASN A 107 -18.85 11.88 5.03
CA ASN A 107 -19.33 11.34 6.30
C ASN A 107 -19.16 9.81 6.33
N THR A 108 -19.57 9.12 5.25
CA THR A 108 -19.41 7.67 5.09
C THR A 108 -17.95 7.25 5.28
N PHE A 109 -17.00 7.96 4.66
CA PHE A 109 -15.58 7.71 4.79
C PHE A 109 -15.11 7.72 6.26
N TRP A 110 -15.46 8.78 7.00
CA TRP A 110 -15.00 8.97 8.37
C TRP A 110 -15.71 8.05 9.36
N ASP A 111 -17.01 7.83 9.18
CA ASP A 111 -17.81 6.92 10.00
C ASP A 111 -17.30 5.48 9.85
N ALA A 112 -17.09 5.03 8.61
CA ALA A 112 -16.55 3.72 8.31
C ALA A 112 -15.14 3.53 8.89
N LEU A 113 -14.28 4.53 8.76
CA LEU A 113 -12.92 4.47 9.29
C LEU A 113 -12.91 4.38 10.82
N LYS A 114 -13.74 5.17 11.52
CA LYS A 114 -13.89 5.08 12.98
C LYS A 114 -14.50 3.76 13.44
N HIS A 115 -15.48 3.24 12.70
CA HIS A 115 -16.13 1.99 13.02
C HIS A 115 -15.11 0.83 13.07
N TRP A 116 -14.28 0.72 12.04
CA TRP A 116 -13.28 -0.36 11.93
C TRP A 116 -12.00 -0.13 12.72
N CYS A 117 -11.63 1.13 12.95
CA CYS A 117 -10.46 1.51 13.74
C CYS A 117 -10.89 2.36 14.95
N PRO A 118 -11.54 1.78 15.97
CA PRO A 118 -12.03 2.53 17.13
C PRO A 118 -10.90 3.18 17.94
N ASN A 119 -9.68 2.64 17.85
CA ASN A 119 -8.48 3.17 18.51
C ASN A 119 -7.67 4.15 17.65
N LEU A 120 -8.24 4.61 16.53
CA LEU A 120 -7.57 5.47 15.58
C LEU A 120 -7.17 6.83 16.19
N GLN A 121 -5.90 7.17 16.06
CA GLN A 121 -5.31 8.42 16.54
C GLN A 121 -4.75 9.28 15.41
N LYS A 122 -4.21 8.65 14.35
CA LYS A 122 -3.57 9.36 13.24
C LYS A 122 -3.98 8.81 11.89
N VAL A 123 -4.25 9.71 10.96
CA VAL A 123 -4.56 9.40 9.56
C VAL A 123 -3.64 10.18 8.65
N ILE A 124 -3.09 9.49 7.64
CA ILE A 124 -2.46 10.13 6.49
C ILE A 124 -3.27 9.79 5.25
N LEU A 125 -3.88 10.77 4.60
CA LEU A 125 -4.39 10.61 3.24
C LEU A 125 -3.17 10.65 2.32
N ASN A 126 -2.89 9.58 1.57
CA ASN A 126 -1.74 9.51 0.68
C ASN A 126 -2.20 9.58 -0.78
N GLN A 127 -2.02 10.75 -1.40
CA GLN A 127 -2.18 10.91 -2.84
C GLN A 127 -0.82 10.78 -3.52
N SER A 128 -0.51 9.54 -3.90
CA SER A 128 0.78 9.17 -4.48
C SER A 128 0.94 9.51 -5.96
N LYS A 129 -0.18 9.80 -6.65
CA LYS A 129 -0.20 10.16 -8.07
C LYS A 129 -0.33 11.68 -8.19
N GLY A 130 0.63 12.30 -8.88
CA GLY A 130 0.54 13.70 -9.26
C GLY A 130 -0.77 13.92 -10.03
N SER A 131 -1.63 14.76 -9.49
CA SER A 131 -2.83 15.20 -10.20
C SER A 131 -2.44 16.42 -11.01
N TYR A 132 -2.60 16.36 -12.32
CA TYR A 132 -2.66 17.56 -13.14
C TYR A 132 -3.96 18.27 -12.76
N SER A 133 -3.92 19.23 -11.84
CA SER A 133 -5.11 20.03 -11.53
C SER A 133 -5.44 20.87 -12.74
N LEU A 134 -6.65 20.70 -13.26
CA LEU A 134 -7.24 21.57 -14.28
C LEU A 134 -8.33 22.48 -13.69
N GLU A 135 -8.48 22.52 -12.37
CA GLU A 135 -9.60 23.23 -11.74
C GLU A 135 -9.13 23.94 -10.47
N ASP A 136 -9.04 25.27 -10.61
CA ASP A 136 -8.79 26.34 -9.62
C ASP A 136 -7.34 26.61 -9.18
N ASP A 137 -6.83 27.80 -9.50
CA ASP A 137 -5.40 28.15 -9.54
C ASP A 137 -4.74 28.44 -8.17
N ASN A 138 -5.52 28.49 -7.08
CA ASN A 138 -5.01 29.03 -5.80
C ASN A 138 -4.87 28.02 -4.66
N GLU A 139 -5.37 26.79 -4.79
CA GLU A 139 -5.29 25.78 -3.73
C GLU A 139 -4.30 24.65 -4.07
N PRO A 140 -3.58 24.11 -3.07
CA PRO A 140 -2.47 23.17 -3.33
C PRO A 140 -2.92 21.77 -3.79
N PHE A 141 -4.19 21.40 -3.57
CA PHE A 141 -4.72 20.07 -3.90
C PHE A 141 -6.26 20.09 -4.08
N PRO A 142 -6.85 19.05 -4.70
CA PRO A 142 -8.26 19.04 -5.08
C PRO A 142 -9.25 19.30 -3.94
N ARG A 143 -10.37 19.98 -4.24
CA ARG A 143 -11.40 20.35 -3.27
C ARG A 143 -11.91 19.18 -2.42
N ALA A 144 -12.11 18.00 -3.01
CA ALA A 144 -12.53 16.80 -2.30
C ALA A 144 -11.60 16.44 -1.11
N LEU A 145 -10.28 16.55 -1.30
CA LEU A 145 -9.31 16.29 -0.24
C LEU A 145 -9.31 17.35 0.85
N GLN A 146 -9.47 18.62 0.46
CA GLN A 146 -9.65 19.70 1.42
C GLN A 146 -10.85 19.41 2.34
N CYS A 147 -11.99 19.04 1.75
CA CYS A 147 -13.20 18.74 2.51
C CYS A 147 -13.04 17.48 3.38
N LEU A 148 -12.34 16.45 2.92
CA LEU A 148 -12.01 15.28 3.75
C LEU A 148 -11.15 15.67 4.96
N LEU A 149 -10.08 16.45 4.76
CA LEU A 149 -9.20 16.92 5.84
C LEU A 149 -9.96 17.79 6.85
N GLN A 150 -10.80 18.70 6.36
CA GLN A 150 -11.61 19.62 7.19
C GLN A 150 -12.70 18.89 7.96
N ALA A 151 -13.28 17.82 7.39
CA ALA A 151 -14.26 16.98 8.07
C ALA A 151 -13.63 15.97 9.03
N CYS A 152 -12.30 16.01 9.23
CA CYS A 152 -11.64 15.08 10.14
C CYS A 152 -12.17 15.24 11.57
N PRO A 153 -12.55 14.13 12.24
CA PRO A 153 -12.99 14.17 13.62
C PRO A 153 -11.93 14.78 14.56
N PRO A 154 -12.29 15.65 15.52
CA PRO A 154 -11.33 16.39 16.35
C PRO A 154 -10.36 15.52 17.18
N SER A 155 -10.75 14.28 17.47
CA SER A 155 -9.92 13.32 18.22
C SER A 155 -8.82 12.67 17.37
N ILE A 156 -8.84 12.85 16.05
CA ILE A 156 -7.93 12.20 15.10
C ILE A 156 -7.02 13.26 14.49
N LYS A 157 -5.71 13.00 14.51
CA LYS A 157 -4.74 13.83 13.80
C LYS A 157 -4.69 13.41 12.34
N CYS A 158 -5.22 14.23 11.45
CA CYS A 158 -5.17 13.97 10.02
C CYS A 158 -4.14 14.84 9.30
N SER A 159 -3.54 14.28 8.27
CA SER A 159 -2.61 14.96 7.38
C SER A 159 -2.72 14.39 5.98
N LEU A 160 -2.31 15.17 4.99
CA LEU A 160 -2.26 14.77 3.58
C LEU A 160 -0.81 14.66 3.15
N LEU A 161 -0.41 13.48 2.70
CA LEU A 161 0.82 13.29 1.94
C LEU A 161 0.51 13.50 0.46
N TYR A 162 1.02 14.58 -0.10
CA TYR A 162 0.75 14.99 -1.48
C TYR A 162 2.04 15.07 -2.29
N LEU A 163 1.96 14.69 -3.56
CA LEU A 163 3.03 14.85 -4.54
C LEU A 163 2.84 16.19 -5.27
N GLU A 164 3.64 17.18 -4.92
CA GLU A 164 3.57 18.56 -5.44
C GLU A 164 4.70 18.81 -6.43
N GLN A 165 4.41 19.51 -7.53
CA GLN A 165 5.43 20.00 -8.46
C GLN A 165 6.08 21.28 -7.90
N LYS A 166 7.38 21.27 -7.63
CA LYS A 166 8.16 22.46 -7.28
C LYS A 166 8.02 23.52 -8.39
N PRO A 167 7.86 24.80 -8.04
CA PRO A 167 7.97 25.89 -9.00
C PRO A 167 9.34 25.82 -9.67
N GLN A 168 9.38 25.88 -11.01
CA GLN A 168 10.65 25.98 -11.72
C GLN A 168 11.31 27.30 -11.33
N SER A 169 12.47 27.23 -10.67
CA SER A 169 13.27 28.43 -10.40
C SER A 169 13.82 28.93 -11.73
N ALA A 170 13.48 30.18 -12.11
CA ALA A 170 13.81 30.79 -13.40
C ALA A 170 15.32 31.01 -13.68
N THR A 171 16.20 30.43 -12.86
CA THR A 171 17.65 30.48 -13.07
C THR A 171 18.02 29.51 -14.19
N GLY A 172 18.24 30.06 -15.40
CA GLY A 172 18.43 29.37 -16.68
C GLY A 172 19.68 28.51 -16.86
N ILE A 173 20.05 27.73 -15.83
CA ILE A 173 21.03 26.66 -15.98
C ILE A 173 20.25 25.39 -16.35
N LEU A 174 20.49 24.88 -17.57
CA LEU A 174 20.06 23.58 -18.08
C LEU A 174 20.67 22.45 -17.23
N GLN A 175 20.21 22.33 -15.99
CA GLN A 175 20.48 21.16 -15.15
C GLN A 175 19.49 20.09 -15.58
N TRP A 176 19.99 18.91 -15.96
CA TRP A 176 19.20 17.72 -16.24
C TRP A 176 18.35 17.38 -15.01
N ARG A 177 17.19 18.01 -14.87
CA ARG A 177 16.28 17.79 -13.75
C ARG A 177 14.98 17.24 -14.30
N THR A 178 14.72 16.03 -13.83
CA THR A 178 13.42 15.40 -13.79
C THR A 178 12.36 16.37 -13.27
N ASP A 179 11.12 16.06 -13.65
CA ASP A 179 9.96 16.83 -13.27
C ASP A 179 10.01 17.26 -11.78
N PRO A 180 9.64 18.51 -11.44
CA PRO A 180 9.92 19.14 -10.15
C PRO A 180 9.25 18.50 -8.91
N TRP A 181 8.81 17.26 -8.94
CA TRP A 181 7.96 16.69 -7.91
C TRP A 181 8.68 16.48 -6.57
N GLN A 182 8.02 16.86 -5.50
CA GLN A 182 8.40 16.57 -4.12
C GLN A 182 7.19 16.06 -3.35
N ARG A 183 7.42 15.19 -2.37
CA ARG A 183 6.38 14.84 -1.41
C ARG A 183 6.37 15.82 -0.26
N CYS A 184 5.20 16.33 0.05
CA CYS A 184 4.97 17.23 1.19
C CYS A 184 3.83 16.70 2.06
N LEU A 185 3.90 17.02 3.34
CA LEU A 185 2.84 16.74 4.29
C LEU A 185 2.08 18.03 4.60
N PHE A 186 0.77 18.01 4.40
CA PHE A 186 -0.12 19.13 4.69
C PHE A 186 -1.00 18.79 5.89
N GLN A 187 -1.19 19.76 6.78
CA GLN A 187 -2.10 19.67 7.93
C GLN A 187 -3.03 20.87 7.90
N TYR A 188 -4.31 20.64 8.21
CA TYR A 188 -5.28 21.72 8.39
C TYR A 188 -5.09 22.31 9.78
N THR A 189 -4.96 23.63 9.86
CA THR A 189 -4.71 24.36 11.11
C THR A 189 -5.93 25.18 11.56
N ASP A 190 -5.98 25.53 12.84
CA ASP A 190 -7.12 26.26 13.44
C ASP A 190 -7.33 27.66 12.85
N ASP A 191 -6.28 28.25 12.26
CA ASP A 191 -6.32 29.50 11.49
C ASP A 191 -6.93 29.34 10.09
N ARG A 192 -7.49 28.16 9.79
CA ARG A 192 -8.07 27.77 8.50
C ARG A 192 -7.06 27.71 7.35
N GLY A 193 -5.77 27.63 7.66
CA GLY A 193 -4.69 27.49 6.69
C GLY A 193 -4.23 26.04 6.47
N TRP A 194 -3.25 25.91 5.57
CA TRP A 194 -2.53 24.65 5.33
C TRP A 194 -1.10 24.78 5.81
N LEU A 195 -0.75 24.05 6.87
CA LEU A 195 0.64 23.93 7.30
C LEU A 195 1.35 22.87 6.45
N LYS A 196 2.27 23.32 5.61
CA LYS A 196 3.15 22.47 4.81
C LYS A 196 4.40 22.10 5.61
N THR A 197 4.70 20.81 5.69
CA THR A 197 5.88 20.26 6.38
C THR A 197 6.56 19.20 5.54
N GLU A 198 7.83 18.93 5.84
CA GLU A 198 8.53 17.80 5.25
C GLU A 198 7.97 16.47 5.80
N PRO A 199 7.79 15.44 4.96
CA PRO A 199 7.39 14.12 5.43
C PRO A 199 8.41 13.57 6.43
N GLN A 200 7.93 12.91 7.48
CA GLN A 200 8.82 12.24 8.44
C GLN A 200 9.64 11.14 7.75
N ARG A 201 10.97 11.27 7.79
CA ARG A 201 11.91 10.34 7.13
C ARG A 201 11.80 8.88 7.59
N MET A 202 11.29 8.62 8.80
CA MET A 202 11.22 7.27 9.39
C MET A 202 9.83 6.62 9.36
N ARG A 203 8.87 7.21 8.64
CA ARG A 203 7.53 6.62 8.51
C ARG A 203 7.59 5.28 7.79
N ARG A 204 6.95 4.25 8.35
CA ARG A 204 6.81 2.93 7.73
C ARG A 204 5.34 2.63 7.47
N THR A 205 5.03 2.28 6.25
CA THR A 205 3.68 1.90 5.84
C THR A 205 3.67 0.41 5.55
N ILE A 206 2.80 -0.33 6.22
CA ILE A 206 2.69 -1.78 6.10
C ILE A 206 1.28 -2.17 5.69
N LEU A 207 1.16 -3.28 4.95
CA LEU A 207 -0.15 -3.83 4.62
C LEU A 207 -0.81 -4.41 5.85
N VAL A 208 -2.12 -4.25 5.94
CA VAL A 208 -2.94 -4.98 6.90
C VAL A 208 -2.84 -6.48 6.58
N PRO A 209 -2.72 -7.37 7.59
CA PRO A 209 -2.77 -8.80 7.35
C PRO A 209 -4.05 -9.18 6.58
N PRO A 210 -3.96 -10.07 5.58
CA PRO A 210 -5.14 -10.51 4.89
C PRO A 210 -6.00 -11.40 5.80
N LYS A 211 -7.32 -11.36 5.61
CA LYS A 211 -8.23 -12.33 6.25
C LYS A 211 -8.01 -13.74 5.69
N GLN A 212 -8.62 -14.72 6.33
CA GLN A 212 -8.60 -16.09 5.86
C GLN A 212 -9.50 -16.26 4.63
N PHE A 213 -8.92 -16.81 3.55
CA PHE A 213 -9.59 -17.06 2.28
C PHE A 213 -10.09 -18.51 2.24
N LYS A 214 -11.26 -18.77 2.85
CA LYS A 214 -11.89 -20.11 2.90
C LYS A 214 -13.06 -20.19 1.91
N GLY A 215 -13.44 -21.39 1.49
CA GLY A 215 -14.58 -21.62 0.61
C GLY A 215 -14.41 -21.05 -0.82
N PRO A 216 -15.42 -21.17 -1.70
CA PRO A 216 -15.36 -20.69 -3.08
C PRO A 216 -15.15 -19.17 -3.18
N VAL A 217 -15.90 -18.37 -2.40
CA VAL A 217 -15.77 -16.90 -2.38
C VAL A 217 -14.38 -16.51 -1.91
N GLY A 218 -13.91 -17.13 -0.82
CA GLY A 218 -12.59 -16.85 -0.29
C GLY A 218 -11.49 -17.26 -1.25
N HIS A 219 -11.59 -18.41 -1.92
CA HIS A 219 -10.62 -18.83 -2.93
C HIS A 219 -10.50 -17.78 -4.05
N TYR A 220 -11.62 -17.35 -4.64
CA TYR A 220 -11.63 -16.31 -5.66
C TYR A 220 -11.04 -14.98 -5.16
N MET A 221 -11.43 -14.54 -3.96
CA MET A 221 -10.91 -13.31 -3.35
C MET A 221 -9.42 -13.43 -2.99
N GLY A 222 -8.95 -14.63 -2.64
CA GLY A 222 -7.54 -14.95 -2.44
C GLY A 222 -6.75 -14.78 -3.73
N LEU A 223 -7.27 -15.24 -4.87
CA LEU A 223 -6.66 -15.00 -6.18
C LEU A 223 -6.58 -13.50 -6.50
N ARG A 224 -7.68 -12.76 -6.26
CA ARG A 224 -7.70 -11.30 -6.46
C ARG A 224 -6.69 -10.58 -5.58
N TYR A 225 -6.58 -10.95 -4.31
CA TYR A 225 -5.57 -10.40 -3.40
C TYR A 225 -4.14 -10.62 -3.92
N GLN A 226 -3.84 -11.84 -4.38
CA GLN A 226 -2.52 -12.15 -4.94
C GLN A 226 -2.24 -11.34 -6.21
N ALA A 227 -3.20 -11.29 -7.14
CA ALA A 227 -3.06 -10.63 -8.44
C ALA A 227 -2.98 -9.11 -8.34
N HIS A 228 -3.82 -8.48 -7.50
CA HIS A 228 -3.97 -7.02 -7.48
C HIS A 228 -3.18 -6.33 -6.36
N LYS A 229 -2.86 -7.02 -5.27
CA LYS A 229 -2.15 -6.42 -4.14
C LYS A 229 -0.75 -7.02 -3.98
N LYS A 230 -0.65 -8.32 -3.71
CA LYS A 230 0.61 -8.91 -3.28
C LYS A 230 1.68 -8.92 -4.38
N ILE A 231 1.39 -9.46 -5.56
CA ILE A 231 2.38 -9.58 -6.63
C ILE A 231 2.81 -8.20 -7.16
N PRO A 232 1.91 -7.25 -7.46
CA PRO A 232 2.30 -5.92 -7.91
C PRO A 232 3.20 -5.20 -6.91
N LEU A 233 2.88 -5.24 -5.61
CA LEU A 233 3.72 -4.62 -4.58
C LEU A 233 5.08 -5.30 -4.46
N GLN A 234 5.15 -6.63 -4.60
CA GLN A 234 6.42 -7.35 -4.62
C GLN A 234 7.26 -6.97 -5.84
N ARG A 235 6.65 -6.83 -7.03
CA ARG A 235 7.35 -6.34 -8.23
C ARG A 235 7.86 -4.91 -8.06
N LEU A 236 7.02 -4.02 -7.52
CA LEU A 236 7.42 -2.64 -7.23
C LEU A 236 8.57 -2.60 -6.22
N GLY A 237 8.59 -3.50 -5.23
CA GLY A 237 9.67 -3.61 -4.25
C GLY A 237 10.97 -4.19 -4.81
N LEU A 238 10.93 -5.00 -5.88
CA LEU A 238 12.15 -5.52 -6.52
C LEU A 238 12.96 -4.42 -7.21
N TRP A 239 12.29 -3.36 -7.66
CA TRP A 239 12.94 -2.27 -8.37
C TRP A 239 14.02 -1.56 -7.53
N PRO A 240 13.72 -0.98 -6.36
CA PRO A 240 14.75 -0.34 -5.53
C PRO A 240 15.84 -1.32 -5.09
N LEU A 241 15.50 -2.59 -4.84
CA LEU A 241 16.50 -3.62 -4.51
C LEU A 241 17.46 -3.90 -5.68
N THR A 242 16.96 -3.83 -6.92
CA THR A 242 17.78 -3.99 -8.13
C THR A 242 18.73 -2.80 -8.30
N VAL A 243 18.24 -1.58 -8.06
CA VAL A 243 19.05 -0.36 -8.08
C VAL A 243 20.18 -0.44 -7.06
N GLU A 244 19.82 -0.73 -5.80
CA GLU A 244 20.76 -0.85 -4.68
C GLU A 244 21.78 -1.97 -4.92
N ALA A 245 21.34 -3.14 -5.39
CA ALA A 245 22.25 -4.26 -5.66
C ALA A 245 23.30 -3.92 -6.71
N LEU A 246 22.95 -3.12 -7.73
CA LEU A 246 23.90 -2.67 -8.74
C LEU A 246 24.84 -1.59 -8.19
N ASP A 247 24.32 -0.64 -7.42
CA ASP A 247 25.14 0.39 -6.75
C ASP A 247 26.19 -0.25 -5.84
N CYS A 248 25.75 -1.14 -4.93
CA CYS A 248 26.63 -1.87 -4.03
C CYS A 248 27.59 -2.81 -4.75
N TYR A 249 27.23 -3.36 -5.92
CA TYR A 249 28.17 -4.18 -6.68
C TYR A 249 29.42 -3.39 -7.13
N HIS A 250 29.25 -2.10 -7.42
CA HIS A 250 30.31 -1.20 -7.85
C HIS A 250 30.96 -0.40 -6.71
N PHE A 251 30.22 -0.14 -5.63
CA PHE A 251 30.55 0.78 -4.54
C PHE A 251 30.26 0.19 -3.13
N ASP A 252 30.69 -1.05 -2.82
CA ASP A 252 30.52 -1.66 -1.49
C ASP A 252 31.61 -1.25 -0.47
N GLY A 253 32.43 -0.25 -0.79
CA GLY A 253 33.55 0.22 0.04
C GLY A 253 34.79 -0.68 0.01
N VAL A 254 34.68 -1.89 -0.58
CA VAL A 254 35.84 -2.73 -0.95
C VAL A 254 36.17 -2.52 -2.43
N ARG A 255 35.13 -2.34 -3.24
CA ARG A 255 35.20 -1.96 -4.64
C ARG A 255 34.66 -0.55 -4.74
N ASP A 256 35.51 0.36 -5.19
CA ASP A 256 35.11 1.70 -5.63
C ASP A 256 35.47 1.82 -7.10
N LYS A 257 34.66 1.16 -7.94
CA LYS A 257 34.90 1.07 -9.38
C LYS A 257 33.87 1.91 -10.13
N PRO A 258 34.28 3.10 -10.62
CA PRO A 258 33.44 3.90 -11.49
C PRO A 258 32.90 3.11 -12.67
N PHE A 259 31.66 3.40 -13.07
CA PHE A 259 31.02 2.70 -14.18
C PHE A 259 30.05 3.60 -14.95
N SER A 260 29.82 3.25 -16.21
CA SER A 260 28.80 3.90 -17.04
C SER A 260 27.43 3.23 -16.84
N CYS A 261 26.36 3.98 -17.06
CA CYS A 261 25.01 3.43 -17.03
C CYS A 261 24.91 2.17 -17.92
N PRO A 262 24.40 1.05 -17.38
CA PRO A 262 24.33 -0.20 -18.15
C PRO A 262 23.16 -0.26 -19.12
N LEU A 263 22.24 0.72 -19.10
CA LEU A 263 21.11 0.76 -20.01
C LEU A 263 21.50 1.38 -21.36
N SER A 264 21.05 0.73 -22.43
CA SER A 264 21.35 1.16 -23.79
C SER A 264 20.82 2.57 -24.07
N GLY A 265 21.69 3.42 -24.62
CA GLY A 265 21.36 4.80 -24.95
C GLY A 265 21.56 5.81 -23.81
N CYS A 266 21.95 5.37 -22.61
CA CYS A 266 22.35 6.28 -21.53
C CYS A 266 23.87 6.38 -21.43
N THR A 267 24.40 7.60 -21.44
CA THR A 267 25.84 7.88 -21.38
C THR A 267 26.31 8.38 -20.02
N ALA A 268 25.43 8.33 -19.01
CA ALA A 268 25.77 8.75 -17.65
C ALA A 268 26.93 7.90 -17.10
N TYR A 269 27.76 8.54 -16.28
CA TYR A 269 28.94 7.94 -15.67
C TYR A 269 28.97 8.27 -14.18
N PHE A 270 29.26 7.27 -13.36
CA PHE A 270 29.20 7.35 -11.90
C PHE A 270 30.57 7.06 -11.32
N SER A 271 31.03 7.95 -10.45
CA SER A 271 32.32 7.89 -9.77
C SER A 271 32.20 7.59 -8.28
N GLN A 272 31.01 7.76 -7.70
CA GLN A 272 30.75 7.57 -6.27
C GLN A 272 29.48 6.73 -6.03
N GLY A 273 29.47 6.02 -4.91
CA GLY A 273 28.28 5.30 -4.43
C GLY A 273 27.09 6.23 -4.24
N GLY A 274 25.90 5.78 -4.64
CA GLY A 274 24.67 6.55 -4.58
C GLY A 274 24.37 7.37 -5.83
N GLU A 275 25.37 7.76 -6.63
CA GLU A 275 25.14 8.53 -7.86
C GLU A 275 24.28 7.74 -8.87
N TRP A 276 24.57 6.44 -9.01
CA TRP A 276 23.73 5.53 -9.81
C TRP A 276 22.32 5.44 -9.24
N SER A 277 22.17 5.29 -7.92
CA SER A 277 20.87 5.14 -7.29
C SER A 277 19.95 6.35 -7.55
N VAL A 278 20.49 7.56 -7.43
CA VAL A 278 19.79 8.80 -7.76
C VAL A 278 19.43 8.82 -9.24
N HIS A 279 20.40 8.57 -10.13
CA HIS A 279 20.19 8.57 -11.58
C HIS A 279 19.14 7.54 -12.04
N ALA A 280 19.17 6.33 -11.50
CA ALA A 280 18.25 5.26 -11.86
C ALA A 280 16.79 5.61 -11.50
N VAL A 281 16.58 6.23 -10.33
CA VAL A 281 15.27 6.72 -9.90
C VAL A 281 14.79 7.87 -10.78
N GLU A 282 15.69 8.75 -11.19
CA GLU A 282 15.36 9.93 -11.97
C GLU A 282 15.09 9.62 -13.46
N VAL A 283 16.01 8.89 -14.09
CA VAL A 283 16.02 8.70 -15.55
C VAL A 283 15.34 7.39 -15.96
N HIS A 284 15.45 6.35 -15.13
CA HIS A 284 15.13 4.97 -15.54
C HIS A 284 13.97 4.32 -14.78
N TYR A 285 13.16 5.09 -14.04
CA TYR A 285 12.04 4.55 -13.24
C TYR A 285 11.00 3.76 -14.06
N ARG A 286 10.90 3.99 -15.38
CA ARG A 286 10.03 3.27 -16.31
C ARG A 286 10.67 2.00 -16.90
N GLU A 287 11.98 1.83 -16.73
CA GLU A 287 12.77 0.75 -17.34
C GLU A 287 13.08 -0.41 -16.38
N GLN A 288 12.24 -0.58 -15.35
CA GLN A 288 12.43 -1.55 -14.27
C GLN A 288 12.75 -2.97 -14.76
N LYS A 289 12.11 -3.41 -15.84
CA LYS A 289 12.34 -4.75 -16.42
C LYS A 289 13.74 -4.90 -17.02
N LYS A 290 14.20 -3.91 -17.78
CA LYS A 290 15.53 -3.92 -18.42
C LYS A 290 16.64 -3.99 -17.37
N LEU A 291 16.40 -3.39 -16.20
CA LEU A 291 17.42 -3.33 -15.16
C LEU A 291 17.69 -4.67 -14.47
N LEU A 292 16.73 -5.59 -14.49
CA LEU A 292 16.97 -6.97 -14.08
C LEU A 292 17.89 -7.72 -15.06
N GLU A 293 17.89 -7.33 -16.33
CA GLU A 293 18.68 -7.97 -17.39
C GLU A 293 20.16 -7.56 -17.32
N VAL A 294 20.44 -6.35 -16.83
CA VAL A 294 21.82 -5.82 -16.71
C VAL A 294 22.47 -6.08 -15.35
N LEU A 295 21.76 -6.73 -14.43
CA LEU A 295 22.33 -7.12 -13.15
C LEU A 295 23.53 -8.07 -13.34
N PRO A 296 24.60 -7.94 -12.55
CA PRO A 296 25.73 -8.85 -12.60
C PRO A 296 25.31 -10.32 -12.46
N SER A 297 26.10 -11.25 -13.01
CA SER A 297 25.88 -12.70 -12.88
C SER A 297 26.26 -13.26 -11.50
N ASN A 298 26.44 -12.39 -10.50
CA ASN A 298 26.72 -12.81 -9.13
C ASN A 298 25.47 -13.41 -8.47
N ARG A 299 25.66 -13.93 -7.24
CA ARG A 299 24.59 -14.56 -6.47
C ARG A 299 23.37 -13.63 -6.28
N ILE A 300 23.59 -12.36 -5.91
CA ILE A 300 22.49 -11.41 -5.66
C ILE A 300 21.69 -11.14 -6.94
N GLY A 301 22.38 -10.92 -8.07
CA GLY A 301 21.73 -10.73 -9.36
C GLY A 301 20.94 -11.96 -9.81
N ALA A 302 21.46 -13.16 -9.56
CA ALA A 302 20.75 -14.41 -9.81
C ALA A 302 19.48 -14.54 -8.94
N GLU A 303 19.57 -14.26 -7.63
CA GLU A 303 18.44 -14.31 -6.70
C GLU A 303 17.33 -13.31 -7.08
N LEU A 304 17.69 -12.09 -7.49
CA LEU A 304 16.71 -11.08 -7.95
C LEU A 304 16.02 -11.50 -9.26
N ARG A 305 16.76 -12.04 -10.23
CA ARG A 305 16.19 -12.57 -11.48
C ARG A 305 15.27 -13.75 -11.21
N GLU A 306 15.70 -14.72 -10.39
CA GLU A 306 14.88 -15.86 -9.99
C GLU A 306 13.60 -15.39 -9.32
N ARG A 307 13.70 -14.40 -8.42
CA ARG A 307 12.54 -13.84 -7.73
C ARG A 307 11.55 -13.20 -8.71
N SER A 308 12.03 -12.44 -9.70
CA SER A 308 11.16 -11.87 -10.75
C SER A 308 10.47 -12.98 -11.56
N GLN A 309 11.22 -14.00 -12.00
CA GLN A 309 10.67 -15.14 -12.74
C GLN A 309 9.65 -15.94 -11.91
N ALA A 310 9.88 -16.08 -10.60
CA ALA A 310 8.92 -16.71 -9.69
C ALA A 310 7.61 -15.93 -9.60
N LEU A 311 7.67 -14.59 -9.58
CA LEU A 311 6.47 -13.74 -9.62
C LEU A 311 5.73 -13.89 -10.96
N ASP A 312 6.45 -13.96 -12.08
CA ASP A 312 5.84 -14.17 -13.41
C ASP A 312 5.14 -15.53 -13.52
N ARG A 313 5.80 -16.61 -13.06
CA ARG A 313 5.18 -17.94 -12.97
C ARG A 313 3.92 -17.91 -12.10
N LYS A 314 3.97 -17.23 -10.96
CA LYS A 314 2.80 -17.12 -10.08
C LYS A 314 1.66 -16.30 -10.69
N THR A 315 1.97 -15.23 -11.44
CA THR A 315 0.94 -14.49 -12.21
C THR A 315 0.25 -15.39 -13.23
N LYS A 316 1.02 -16.19 -13.98
CA LYS A 316 0.45 -17.13 -14.97
C LYS A 316 -0.44 -18.17 -14.29
N GLN A 317 0.03 -18.78 -13.21
CA GLN A 317 -0.76 -19.72 -12.42
C GLN A 317 -2.09 -19.11 -11.94
N ILE A 318 -2.07 -17.89 -11.40
CA ILE A 318 -3.29 -17.22 -10.94
C ILE A 318 -4.25 -16.94 -12.11
N GLN A 319 -3.72 -16.56 -13.27
CA GLN A 319 -4.53 -16.33 -14.47
C GLN A 319 -5.18 -17.63 -14.97
N GLU A 320 -4.45 -18.75 -14.92
CA GLU A 320 -4.98 -20.08 -15.23
C GLU A 320 -6.08 -20.47 -14.24
N GLU A 321 -5.89 -20.26 -12.94
CA GLU A 321 -6.91 -20.49 -11.91
C GLU A 321 -8.17 -19.63 -12.12
N PHE A 322 -8.03 -18.35 -12.46
CA PHE A 322 -9.19 -17.52 -12.85
C PHE A 322 -9.90 -18.02 -14.09
N THR A 323 -9.15 -18.47 -15.10
CA THR A 323 -9.71 -19.04 -16.32
C THR A 323 -10.50 -20.31 -16.01
N MET A 324 -9.97 -21.19 -15.16
CA MET A 324 -10.68 -22.41 -14.73
C MET A 324 -12.00 -22.09 -14.00
N ILE A 325 -12.01 -21.13 -13.08
CA ILE A 325 -13.23 -20.72 -12.38
C ILE A 325 -14.28 -20.20 -13.38
N ARG A 326 -13.85 -19.34 -14.32
CA ARG A 326 -14.75 -18.79 -15.35
C ARG A 326 -15.27 -19.89 -16.29
N GLU A 327 -14.42 -20.81 -16.71
CA GLU A 327 -14.80 -21.91 -17.61
C GLU A 327 -15.73 -22.90 -16.94
N ALA A 328 -15.52 -23.23 -15.65
CA ALA A 328 -16.44 -24.05 -14.89
C ALA A 328 -17.86 -23.48 -14.87
N TRP A 329 -18.00 -22.16 -14.79
CA TRP A 329 -19.28 -21.48 -14.90
C TRP A 329 -19.84 -21.49 -16.34
N VAL A 330 -19.04 -21.06 -17.32
CA VAL A 330 -19.50 -20.87 -18.71
C VAL A 330 -19.79 -22.18 -19.44
N ALA A 331 -19.00 -23.23 -19.19
CA ALA A 331 -19.15 -24.53 -19.83
C ALA A 331 -19.99 -25.53 -19.01
N GLY A 332 -20.29 -25.21 -17.75
CA GLY A 332 -21.18 -26.01 -16.91
C GLY A 332 -22.60 -26.06 -17.47
N ASP A 333 -23.25 -27.21 -17.31
CA ASP A 333 -24.70 -27.29 -17.53
C ASP A 333 -25.47 -26.54 -16.42
N GLU A 334 -26.79 -26.46 -16.56
CA GLU A 334 -27.64 -25.77 -15.58
C GLU A 334 -27.47 -26.31 -14.15
N THR A 335 -27.17 -27.61 -14.00
CA THR A 335 -27.00 -28.23 -12.69
C THR A 335 -25.67 -27.81 -12.05
N ALA A 336 -24.58 -27.82 -12.82
CA ALA A 336 -23.27 -27.39 -12.36
C ALA A 336 -23.24 -25.88 -12.03
N GLN A 337 -23.92 -25.06 -12.84
CA GLN A 337 -24.08 -23.63 -12.55
C GLN A 337 -24.86 -23.42 -11.26
N GLU A 338 -25.99 -24.13 -11.08
CA GLU A 338 -26.77 -24.04 -9.86
C GLU A 338 -25.96 -24.47 -8.62
N GLU A 339 -25.15 -25.53 -8.72
CA GLU A 339 -24.28 -25.96 -7.62
C GLU A 339 -23.22 -24.89 -7.25
N ILE A 340 -22.53 -24.31 -8.23
CA ILE A 340 -21.56 -23.23 -8.00
C ILE A 340 -22.27 -22.03 -7.35
N TRP A 341 -23.44 -21.66 -7.86
CA TRP A 341 -24.23 -20.57 -7.32
C TRP A 341 -24.67 -20.83 -5.87
N GLN A 342 -25.18 -22.02 -5.57
CA GLN A 342 -25.59 -22.41 -4.22
C GLN A 342 -24.43 -22.36 -3.24
N LEU A 343 -23.27 -22.93 -3.58
CA LEU A 343 -22.07 -22.91 -2.73
C LEU A 343 -21.57 -21.47 -2.48
N TRP A 344 -21.61 -20.62 -3.52
CA TRP A 344 -21.23 -19.22 -3.40
C TRP A 344 -22.17 -18.46 -2.47
N MET A 345 -23.48 -18.61 -2.68
CA MET A 345 -24.50 -17.93 -1.88
C MET A 345 -24.52 -18.45 -0.46
N GLU A 346 -24.42 -19.76 -0.23
CA GLU A 346 -24.35 -20.35 1.11
C GLU A 346 -23.19 -19.71 1.89
N GLN A 347 -22.02 -19.57 1.28
CA GLN A 347 -20.91 -18.90 1.93
C GLN A 347 -21.20 -17.43 2.23
N LEU A 348 -21.73 -16.66 1.26
CA LEU A 348 -22.03 -15.23 1.49
C LEU A 348 -23.05 -14.99 2.61
N HIS A 349 -23.99 -15.93 2.82
CA HIS A 349 -25.00 -15.80 3.88
C HIS A 349 -24.50 -16.19 5.27
N HIS A 350 -23.52 -17.10 5.37
CA HIS A 350 -23.13 -17.69 6.66
C HIS A 350 -21.72 -17.31 7.14
N ASP A 351 -20.86 -16.81 6.25
CA ASP A 351 -19.49 -16.43 6.60
C ASP A 351 -19.38 -14.94 6.89
N ALA A 352 -19.26 -14.59 8.18
CA ALA A 352 -19.12 -13.22 8.66
C ALA A 352 -17.93 -12.47 8.04
N ALA A 353 -16.91 -13.18 7.53
CA ALA A 353 -15.79 -12.54 6.84
C ALA A 353 -16.17 -11.96 5.47
N TRP A 354 -17.32 -12.37 4.92
CA TRP A 354 -17.87 -11.93 3.64
C TRP A 354 -19.21 -11.22 3.76
N GLU A 355 -19.65 -10.95 4.99
CA GLU A 355 -20.91 -10.26 5.25
C GLU A 355 -20.99 -8.97 4.42
N ALA A 356 -22.03 -8.90 3.59
CA ALA A 356 -22.46 -7.71 2.88
C ALA A 356 -23.82 -7.30 3.46
N GLN A 357 -24.09 -6.00 3.60
CA GLN A 357 -25.43 -5.53 3.97
C GLN A 357 -26.49 -5.87 2.92
N GLU A 358 -26.06 -6.32 1.73
CA GLU A 358 -26.93 -6.72 0.65
C GLU A 358 -27.06 -8.25 0.62
N THR A 359 -28.26 -8.74 0.26
CA THR A 359 -28.49 -10.16 -0.03
C THR A 359 -27.45 -10.67 -1.02
N GLY A 360 -27.00 -11.93 -0.89
CA GLY A 360 -25.90 -12.47 -1.71
C GLY A 360 -26.00 -12.19 -3.22
N MET A 361 -27.22 -12.20 -3.78
CA MET A 361 -27.48 -11.89 -5.20
C MET A 361 -27.18 -10.45 -5.65
N LYS A 362 -27.17 -9.48 -4.74
CA LYS A 362 -26.86 -8.08 -5.02
C LYS A 362 -25.40 -7.74 -4.71
N SER A 363 -24.71 -8.63 -4.01
CA SER A 363 -23.31 -8.45 -3.67
C SER A 363 -22.47 -8.33 -4.92
N THR A 364 -21.70 -7.25 -5.03
CA THR A 364 -20.69 -7.03 -6.08
C THR A 364 -19.60 -8.10 -6.15
N LEU A 365 -19.60 -9.06 -5.22
CA LEU A 365 -18.70 -10.22 -5.23
C LEU A 365 -19.18 -11.33 -6.16
N TRP A 366 -20.50 -11.49 -6.31
CA TRP A 366 -21.11 -12.35 -7.33
C TRP A 366 -21.16 -11.59 -8.65
#